data_AF-A0A5E4PY48-F1
#
_entry.id   AF-A0A5E4PY48-F1
#
_cell.length_a   1.000
_cell.length_b   1.000
_cell.length_c   1.000
_cell.angle_alpha   90.00
_cell.angle_beta   90.00
_cell.angle_gamma   90.00
#
_symmetry.space_group_name_H-M   'P 1'
#
loop_
_entity.id
_entity.type
_entity.pdbx_description
1 polymer ?
#
loop_
_entity_poly.entity_id
_entity_poly.type
_entity_poly.pdbx_seq_one_letter_code
_entity_poly.pdbx_strand_id
1 'polypeptide(L)'
;MGKDYGEPIRYDPDFNGPVHNRSCTDILWLIVFILFLGAWGYVGYYSATRGSVEKLLAPIDSRGRRCGLDSGLEDKKYLMFFNIAKCLSPGTPITGCPTTQVCVENCPKTTTLIAKELAQNPNNFESLRASMVCVDEVNTQSMSSSQALQYMQEEKCAGFLLASQPVLGRCFVDVSSTMEVLNDIMNGTLQLEEGQVLEKLTNLIKFDQLSSQIVQDLVQSRWYMAGALVAVVILCFIYILLLRWVVGPVVWLSIAGFLALLGFAMYLCYKNFEYYKANPVGLYQTTNLKGYAQSIFAKYETWLVLLIALAIIFVILLLVVIFLRSRITIAIALIREGSKAVTAIKTTVLFPIFPWILQCGVIAYGVLVLMFLMSIGDSAFRVVNFKNDTTCDCAGIYTEEGQECNPAKFVSSCRDTASVGGALPCSLASCHFTGWSTCWVSFG
;
A
#
# COMPACT_ATOMS: atom_id res chain seq x y z
N MET A 1 59.24 17.66 8.33
CA MET A 1 59.51 17.82 9.78
C MET A 1 58.71 16.78 10.52
N GLY A 2 59.42 15.83 11.14
CA GLY A 2 58.87 14.61 11.73
C GLY A 2 57.98 14.92 12.92
N LYS A 3 56.85 14.22 13.01
CA LYS A 3 56.14 14.07 14.27
C LYS A 3 56.72 12.84 14.94
N ASP A 4 57.49 13.05 16.01
CA ASP A 4 57.79 12.03 16.98
C ASP A 4 56.46 11.57 17.59
N TYR A 5 55.94 10.46 17.06
CA TYR A 5 54.95 9.70 17.79
C TYR A 5 55.75 9.01 18.90
N GLY A 6 55.54 9.46 20.15
CA GLY A 6 56.26 8.94 21.31
C GLY A 6 56.18 7.42 21.44
N GLU A 7 56.98 6.85 22.34
CA GLU A 7 57.05 5.39 22.50
C GLU A 7 55.66 4.78 22.76
N PRO A 8 55.35 3.62 22.15
CA PRO A 8 54.10 2.92 22.38
C PRO A 8 53.93 2.61 23.87
N ILE A 9 52.75 2.94 24.41
CA ILE A 9 52.41 2.72 25.82
C ILE A 9 52.61 1.23 26.12
N ARG A 10 53.52 0.92 27.06
CA ARG A 10 53.75 -0.45 27.51
C ARG A 10 52.60 -0.89 28.41
N TYR A 11 52.31 -2.19 28.37
CA TYR A 11 51.33 -2.80 29.26
C TYR A 11 51.74 -2.53 30.72
N ASP A 12 50.92 -1.78 31.44
CA ASP A 12 51.08 -1.48 32.85
C ASP A 12 50.16 -2.42 33.65
N PRO A 13 50.72 -3.40 34.38
CA PRO A 13 49.94 -4.35 35.17
C PRO A 13 49.19 -3.70 36.33
N ASP A 14 49.55 -2.48 36.74
CA ASP A 14 48.89 -1.70 37.79
C ASP A 14 47.85 -0.71 37.22
N PHE A 15 47.58 -0.76 35.91
CA PHE A 15 46.61 0.11 35.26
C PHE A 15 45.16 -0.22 35.66
N ASN A 16 44.64 0.50 36.64
CA ASN A 16 43.25 0.38 37.13
C ASN A 16 42.19 1.03 36.22
N GLY A 17 42.45 1.08 34.91
CA GLY A 17 41.59 1.72 33.93
C GLY A 17 41.67 3.26 33.95
N PRO A 18 41.08 3.94 32.96
CA PRO A 18 41.25 5.39 32.79
C PRO A 18 40.53 6.25 33.85
N VAL A 19 39.59 5.71 34.66
CA VAL A 19 38.86 6.48 35.69
C VAL A 19 38.45 5.56 36.86
N HIS A 20 38.92 5.86 38.08
CA HIS A 20 38.76 5.03 39.30
C HIS A 20 37.42 5.22 40.03
N ASN A 21 36.77 6.38 39.86
CA ASN A 21 35.46 6.70 40.48
C ASN A 21 34.38 6.83 39.40
N ARG A 22 33.72 5.71 39.10
CA ARG A 22 32.55 5.70 38.20
C ARG A 22 31.32 6.18 38.98
N SER A 23 30.78 7.34 38.63
CA SER A 23 29.39 7.70 38.98
C SER A 23 28.51 7.43 37.76
N CYS A 24 27.22 7.09 37.96
CA CYS A 24 26.29 6.95 36.86
C CYS A 24 26.04 8.32 36.23
N THR A 25 26.83 8.67 35.23
CA THR A 25 26.44 9.68 34.25
C THR A 25 25.21 9.15 33.52
N ASP A 26 24.20 10.00 33.30
CA ASP A 26 22.96 9.69 32.55
C ASP A 26 21.76 9.08 33.32
N ILE A 27 21.67 9.23 34.66
CA ILE A 27 20.45 8.83 35.41
C ILE A 27 19.20 9.57 34.89
N LEU A 28 19.31 10.88 34.62
CA LEU A 28 18.20 11.67 34.09
C LEU A 28 17.74 11.15 32.72
N TRP A 29 18.69 10.88 31.81
CA TRP A 29 18.38 10.35 30.49
C TRP A 29 17.81 8.94 30.53
N LEU A 30 18.28 8.11 31.47
CA LEU A 30 17.70 6.79 31.71
C LEU A 30 16.23 6.89 32.15
N ILE A 31 15.90 7.82 33.05
CA ILE A 31 14.51 8.07 33.48
C ILE A 31 13.66 8.49 32.28
N VAL A 32 14.13 9.45 31.47
CA VAL A 32 13.42 9.92 30.27
C VAL A 32 13.19 8.77 29.28
N PHE A 33 14.19 7.92 29.06
CA PHE A 33 14.07 6.76 28.18
C PHE A 33 13.04 5.74 28.67
N ILE A 34 13.03 5.44 29.98
CA ILE A 34 12.03 4.53 30.57
C ILE A 34 10.62 5.12 30.45
N LEU A 35 10.45 6.42 30.69
CA LEU A 35 9.16 7.10 30.51
C LEU A 35 8.70 7.05 29.05
N PHE A 36 9.61 7.25 28.09
CA PHE A 36 9.31 7.10 26.66
C PHE A 36 8.84 5.68 26.32
N LEU A 37 9.55 4.64 26.78
CA LEU A 37 9.13 3.26 26.55
C LEU A 37 7.78 2.94 27.20
N GLY A 38 7.53 3.48 28.40
CA GLY A 38 6.24 3.37 29.09
C GLY A 38 5.10 4.01 28.30
N ALA A 39 5.29 5.25 27.83
CA ALA A 39 4.32 5.94 26.99
C ALA A 39 4.09 5.21 25.65
N TRP A 40 5.16 4.75 25.01
CA TRP A 40 5.11 4.02 23.74
C TRP A 40 4.35 2.69 23.88
N GLY A 41 4.59 1.95 24.96
CA GLY A 41 3.84 0.74 25.29
C GLY A 41 2.38 1.03 25.66
N TYR A 42 2.12 2.09 26.43
CA TYR A 42 0.76 2.51 26.80
C TYR A 42 -0.07 2.88 25.56
N VAL A 43 0.48 3.63 24.61
CA VAL A 43 -0.20 3.97 23.35
C VAL A 43 -0.54 2.71 22.56
N GLY A 44 0.36 1.73 22.50
CA GLY A 44 0.09 0.45 21.84
C GLY A 44 -0.99 -0.37 22.55
N TYR A 45 -0.98 -0.42 23.88
CA TYR A 45 -2.03 -1.07 24.66
C TYR A 45 -3.40 -0.39 24.48
N TYR A 46 -3.43 0.94 24.57
CA TYR A 46 -4.64 1.73 24.38
C TYR A 46 -5.23 1.54 22.98
N SER A 47 -4.38 1.53 21.94
CA SER A 47 -4.84 1.33 20.58
C SER A 47 -5.28 -0.10 20.30
N ALA A 48 -4.58 -1.10 20.83
CA ALA A 48 -4.97 -2.50 20.64
C ALA A 48 -6.29 -2.86 21.34
N THR A 49 -6.60 -2.23 22.48
CA THR A 49 -7.84 -2.51 23.23
C THR A 49 -9.07 -1.80 22.66
N ARG A 50 -8.90 -0.67 21.97
CA ARG A 50 -10.01 0.14 21.44
C ARG A 50 -10.12 0.15 19.92
N GLY A 51 -9.03 -0.12 19.21
CA GLY A 51 -8.99 -0.18 17.76
C GLY A 51 -9.34 -1.58 17.25
N SER A 52 -9.82 -1.65 16.02
CA SER A 52 -10.17 -2.90 15.35
C SER A 52 -9.73 -2.84 13.88
N VAL A 53 -8.62 -3.52 13.54
CA VAL A 53 -8.06 -3.50 12.17
C VAL A 53 -9.08 -3.93 11.11
N GLU A 54 -10.02 -4.83 11.46
CA GLU A 54 -11.08 -5.27 10.55
C GLU A 54 -11.98 -4.11 10.07
N LYS A 55 -12.28 -3.11 10.91
CA LYS A 55 -13.05 -1.93 10.49
C LYS A 55 -12.31 -1.04 9.50
N LEU A 56 -10.99 -0.96 9.62
CA LEU A 56 -10.15 -0.17 8.72
C LEU A 56 -9.98 -0.85 7.36
N LEU A 57 -9.83 -2.18 7.36
CA LEU A 57 -9.63 -2.97 6.13
C LEU A 57 -10.95 -3.35 5.45
N ALA A 58 -12.09 -3.19 6.11
CA ALA A 58 -13.41 -3.48 5.54
C ALA A 58 -13.63 -2.69 4.25
N PRO A 59 -13.84 -3.37 3.11
CA PRO A 59 -14.09 -2.71 1.84
C PRO A 59 -15.49 -2.10 1.81
N ILE A 60 -15.64 -1.10 0.94
CA ILE A 60 -16.88 -0.33 0.79
C ILE A 60 -17.52 -0.71 -0.54
N ASP A 61 -18.84 -0.86 -0.60
CA ASP A 61 -19.64 -1.14 -1.79
C ASP A 61 -20.01 0.14 -2.58
N SER A 62 -20.75 0.03 -3.69
CA SER A 62 -21.12 1.21 -4.52
C SER A 62 -22.10 2.15 -3.81
N ARG A 63 -22.78 1.67 -2.76
CA ARG A 63 -23.71 2.45 -1.94
C ARG A 63 -23.04 3.01 -0.68
N GLY A 64 -21.71 2.93 -0.60
CA GLY A 64 -20.96 3.42 0.53
C GLY A 64 -21.03 2.52 1.78
N ARG A 65 -21.60 1.31 1.67
CA ARG A 65 -21.74 0.38 2.78
C ARG A 65 -20.49 -0.49 2.95
N ARG A 66 -20.09 -0.77 4.18
CA ARG A 66 -18.94 -1.60 4.52
C ARG A 66 -19.33 -3.07 4.61
N CYS A 67 -18.65 -3.90 3.81
CA CYS A 67 -18.82 -5.35 3.82
C CYS A 67 -18.44 -5.92 5.19
N GLY A 68 -19.29 -6.77 5.77
CA GLY A 68 -19.10 -7.37 7.09
C GLY A 68 -19.47 -6.49 8.30
N LEU A 69 -19.97 -5.26 8.09
CA LEU A 69 -20.26 -4.32 9.18
C LEU A 69 -21.65 -3.66 9.12
N ASP A 70 -22.11 -3.24 7.94
CA ASP A 70 -23.42 -2.58 7.79
C ASP A 70 -24.59 -3.57 7.81
N SER A 71 -25.80 -3.06 8.10
CA SER A 71 -27.00 -3.89 8.26
C SER A 71 -27.31 -4.69 6.99
N GLY A 72 -27.42 -6.01 7.12
CA GLY A 72 -27.68 -6.94 6.00
C GLY A 72 -26.42 -7.37 5.24
N LEU A 73 -25.23 -6.92 5.67
CA LEU A 73 -23.93 -7.27 5.08
C LEU A 73 -22.99 -7.97 6.06
N GLU A 74 -23.46 -8.32 7.26
CA GLU A 74 -22.68 -8.94 8.35
C GLU A 74 -21.99 -10.24 7.89
N ASP A 75 -22.71 -11.08 7.14
CA ASP A 75 -22.18 -12.33 6.57
C ASP A 75 -21.40 -12.10 5.27
N LYS A 76 -21.57 -10.95 4.61
CA LYS A 76 -20.97 -10.62 3.31
C LYS A 76 -19.68 -9.81 3.49
N LYS A 77 -18.57 -10.49 3.78
CA LYS A 77 -17.29 -9.84 4.12
C LYS A 77 -16.44 -9.41 2.92
N TYR A 78 -16.66 -9.99 1.73
CA TYR A 78 -15.81 -9.74 0.57
C TYR A 78 -16.45 -8.77 -0.42
N LEU A 79 -15.66 -7.89 -1.05
CA LEU A 79 -16.14 -7.02 -2.11
C LEU A 79 -15.83 -7.62 -3.49
N MET A 80 -16.87 -7.74 -4.31
CA MET A 80 -16.79 -8.15 -5.71
C MET A 80 -17.07 -6.96 -6.63
N PHE A 81 -16.31 -6.86 -7.71
CA PHE A 81 -16.52 -5.89 -8.78
C PHE A 81 -17.28 -6.55 -9.94
N PHE A 82 -18.30 -5.88 -10.47
CA PHE A 82 -19.01 -6.39 -11.66
C PHE A 82 -18.14 -6.32 -12.90
N ASN A 83 -17.34 -5.27 -13.02
CA ASN A 83 -16.43 -5.10 -14.13
C ASN A 83 -15.12 -4.46 -13.67
N ILE A 84 -14.21 -5.32 -13.23
CA ILE A 84 -12.86 -4.91 -12.83
C ILE A 84 -12.08 -4.25 -13.98
N ALA A 85 -12.48 -4.40 -15.26
CA ALA A 85 -11.81 -3.76 -16.39
C ALA A 85 -11.99 -2.24 -16.38
N LYS A 86 -13.13 -1.76 -15.89
CA LYS A 86 -13.44 -0.33 -15.79
C LYS A 86 -12.58 0.38 -14.74
N CYS A 87 -12.05 -0.35 -13.76
CA CYS A 87 -11.08 0.16 -12.78
C CYS A 87 -9.73 0.57 -13.39
N LEU A 88 -9.47 0.19 -14.65
CA LEU A 88 -8.15 0.29 -15.29
C LEU A 88 -7.96 1.56 -16.13
N SER A 89 -8.97 2.45 -16.16
CA SER A 89 -8.87 3.72 -16.88
C SER A 89 -7.88 4.68 -16.20
N PRO A 90 -7.08 5.47 -16.94
CA PRO A 90 -6.03 6.35 -16.39
C PRO A 90 -6.47 7.40 -15.35
N GLY A 91 -7.77 7.59 -15.12
CA GLY A 91 -8.35 8.53 -14.14
C GLY A 91 -8.71 7.93 -12.78
N THR A 92 -8.67 6.61 -12.61
CA THR A 92 -9.17 5.91 -11.41
C THR A 92 -8.43 6.15 -10.09
N PRO A 93 -7.14 6.55 -10.04
CA PRO A 93 -6.47 6.85 -8.77
C PRO A 93 -7.08 8.04 -8.01
N ILE A 94 -7.87 8.88 -8.68
CA ILE A 94 -8.43 10.13 -8.13
C ILE A 94 -9.94 10.02 -7.93
N THR A 95 -10.67 9.35 -8.83
CA THR A 95 -12.15 9.29 -8.81
C THR A 95 -12.72 7.98 -8.28
N GLY A 96 -11.88 6.98 -7.99
CA GLY A 96 -12.34 5.62 -7.71
C GLY A 96 -12.76 4.86 -8.98
N CYS A 97 -13.06 3.56 -8.82
CA CYS A 97 -13.48 2.71 -9.93
C CYS A 97 -14.92 3.01 -10.36
N PRO A 98 -15.19 3.30 -11.65
CA PRO A 98 -16.54 3.54 -12.16
C PRO A 98 -17.25 2.21 -12.50
N THR A 99 -17.32 1.30 -11.52
CA THR A 99 -18.05 0.03 -11.66
C THR A 99 -18.86 -0.26 -10.42
N THR A 100 -20.00 -0.90 -10.60
CA THR A 100 -20.79 -1.43 -9.48
C THR A 100 -19.96 -2.47 -8.73
N GLN A 101 -19.86 -2.27 -7.42
CA GLN A 101 -19.16 -3.15 -6.48
C GLN A 101 -20.15 -3.54 -5.38
N VAL A 102 -20.22 -4.82 -5.07
CA VAL A 102 -21.17 -5.39 -4.12
C VAL A 102 -20.47 -6.33 -3.15
N CYS A 103 -20.99 -6.41 -1.93
CA CYS A 103 -20.49 -7.35 -0.94
C CYS A 103 -21.03 -8.75 -1.23
N VAL A 104 -20.19 -9.77 -1.07
CA VAL A 104 -20.49 -11.19 -1.24
C VAL A 104 -19.96 -11.98 -0.05
N GLU A 105 -20.61 -13.10 0.27
CA GLU A 105 -20.20 -14.00 1.35
C GLU A 105 -18.94 -14.78 0.99
N ASN A 106 -18.83 -15.22 -0.27
CA ASN A 106 -17.68 -15.94 -0.79
C ASN A 106 -17.33 -15.45 -2.19
N CYS A 107 -16.04 -15.36 -2.50
CA CYS A 107 -15.58 -15.08 -3.85
C CYS A 107 -15.91 -16.26 -4.79
N PRO A 108 -16.35 -15.99 -6.03
CA PRO A 108 -16.67 -17.04 -7.00
C PRO A 108 -15.44 -17.90 -7.30
N LYS A 109 -15.59 -19.22 -7.19
CA LYS A 109 -14.51 -20.19 -7.42
C LYS A 109 -14.38 -20.62 -8.88
N THR A 110 -15.44 -20.44 -9.66
CA THR A 110 -15.51 -20.84 -11.07
C THR A 110 -15.92 -19.67 -11.94
N THR A 111 -15.35 -19.61 -13.14
CA THR A 111 -15.71 -18.60 -14.12
C THR A 111 -17.03 -18.99 -14.80
N THR A 112 -18.03 -18.11 -14.75
CA THR A 112 -19.35 -18.34 -15.38
C THR A 112 -19.77 -17.11 -16.16
N LEU A 113 -20.09 -17.31 -17.45
CA LEU A 113 -20.53 -16.26 -18.37
C LEU A 113 -22.06 -16.22 -18.42
N ILE A 114 -22.67 -15.65 -17.39
CA ILE A 114 -24.13 -15.71 -17.18
C ILE A 114 -24.90 -15.05 -18.33
N ALA A 115 -24.47 -13.89 -18.80
CA ALA A 115 -25.10 -13.20 -19.92
C ALA A 115 -25.13 -14.05 -21.20
N LYS A 116 -24.10 -14.89 -21.39
CA LYS A 116 -23.99 -15.78 -22.56
C LYS A 116 -24.88 -17.00 -22.43
N GLU A 117 -24.75 -17.72 -21.33
CA GLU A 117 -25.48 -18.96 -21.11
C GLU A 117 -26.99 -18.70 -21.22
N LEU A 118 -27.43 -17.53 -20.74
CA LEU A 118 -28.80 -17.09 -20.83
C LEU A 118 -29.24 -16.68 -22.24
N ALA A 119 -28.34 -16.12 -23.06
CA ALA A 119 -28.61 -15.81 -24.46
C ALA A 119 -28.70 -17.07 -25.34
N GLN A 120 -27.95 -18.12 -25.01
CA GLN A 120 -27.93 -19.38 -25.77
C GLN A 120 -29.03 -20.35 -25.32
N ASN A 121 -29.24 -20.50 -24.01
CA ASN A 121 -30.18 -21.45 -23.41
C ASN A 121 -31.04 -20.77 -22.33
N PRO A 122 -32.11 -20.04 -22.70
CA PRO A 122 -32.95 -19.31 -21.75
C PRO A 122 -33.65 -20.22 -20.73
N ASN A 123 -33.80 -21.51 -21.03
CA ASN A 123 -34.41 -22.52 -20.15
C ASN A 123 -33.49 -22.93 -18.98
N ASN A 124 -32.18 -22.62 -19.04
CA ASN A 124 -31.22 -22.95 -17.99
C ASN A 124 -31.14 -21.87 -16.89
N PHE A 125 -32.02 -20.86 -16.94
CA PHE A 125 -32.00 -19.73 -16.01
C PHE A 125 -32.10 -20.15 -14.54
N GLU A 126 -32.86 -21.20 -14.23
CA GLU A 126 -33.09 -21.65 -12.86
C GLU A 126 -31.81 -22.16 -12.18
N SER A 127 -30.89 -22.78 -12.92
CA SER A 127 -29.60 -23.24 -12.39
C SER A 127 -28.60 -22.09 -12.22
N LEU A 128 -28.63 -21.10 -13.12
CA LEU A 128 -27.77 -19.92 -13.09
C LEU A 128 -28.17 -18.94 -11.98
N ARG A 129 -29.45 -18.93 -11.60
CA ARG A 129 -30.00 -17.98 -10.63
C ARG A 129 -29.31 -18.03 -9.27
N ALA A 130 -28.84 -19.20 -8.86
CA ALA A 130 -28.15 -19.41 -7.59
C ALA A 130 -26.73 -18.81 -7.56
N SER A 131 -26.07 -18.69 -8.71
CA SER A 131 -24.73 -18.11 -8.80
C SER A 131 -24.74 -16.61 -9.13
N MET A 132 -25.85 -16.06 -9.63
CA MET A 132 -25.96 -14.65 -9.98
C MET A 132 -25.68 -13.71 -8.79
N VAL A 133 -24.82 -12.73 -9.04
CA VAL A 133 -24.51 -11.67 -8.08
C VAL A 133 -25.12 -10.37 -8.59
N CYS A 134 -26.05 -9.80 -7.83
CA CYS A 134 -26.77 -8.57 -8.14
C CYS A 134 -26.75 -7.59 -6.97
N VAL A 135 -27.12 -6.34 -7.22
CA VAL A 135 -27.42 -5.35 -6.17
C VAL A 135 -28.67 -5.76 -5.39
N ASP A 136 -28.78 -5.39 -4.11
CA ASP A 136 -29.85 -5.91 -3.23
C ASP A 136 -31.28 -5.45 -3.65
N GLU A 137 -31.41 -4.42 -4.50
CA GLU A 137 -32.69 -3.95 -5.05
C GLU A 137 -33.30 -4.93 -6.07
N VAL A 138 -32.50 -5.86 -6.59
CA VAL A 138 -32.95 -6.87 -7.55
C VAL A 138 -33.29 -8.15 -6.80
N ASN A 139 -34.59 -8.49 -6.77
CA ASN A 139 -35.01 -9.79 -6.29
C ASN A 139 -34.69 -10.86 -7.36
N THR A 140 -33.57 -11.56 -7.16
CA THR A 140 -33.17 -12.66 -8.03
C THR A 140 -34.20 -13.79 -8.07
N GLN A 141 -35.13 -13.86 -7.10
CA GLN A 141 -36.12 -14.93 -7.00
C GLN A 141 -37.40 -14.76 -7.81
N SER A 142 -37.76 -13.54 -8.19
CA SER A 142 -38.98 -13.26 -8.95
C SER A 142 -38.73 -12.85 -10.40
N MET A 143 -37.46 -12.75 -10.78
CA MET A 143 -37.02 -12.21 -12.05
C MET A 143 -37.14 -13.22 -13.21
N SER A 144 -37.54 -12.77 -14.39
CA SER A 144 -37.50 -13.56 -15.63
C SER A 144 -36.13 -13.53 -16.32
N SER A 145 -35.87 -14.47 -17.22
CA SER A 145 -34.64 -14.50 -18.03
C SER A 145 -34.41 -13.22 -18.85
N SER A 146 -35.48 -12.59 -19.36
CA SER A 146 -35.39 -11.33 -20.10
C SER A 146 -35.04 -10.13 -19.21
N GLN A 147 -35.60 -10.07 -17.99
CA GLN A 147 -35.29 -9.03 -17.00
C GLN A 147 -33.84 -9.15 -16.51
N ALA A 148 -33.34 -10.38 -16.36
CA ALA A 148 -31.95 -10.63 -15.98
C ALA A 148 -30.97 -10.03 -16.99
N LEU A 149 -31.21 -10.22 -18.30
CA LEU A 149 -30.40 -9.62 -19.36
C LEU A 149 -30.42 -8.09 -19.30
N GLN A 150 -31.58 -7.49 -19.05
CA GLN A 150 -31.71 -6.05 -18.90
C GLN A 150 -30.92 -5.53 -17.69
N TYR A 151 -31.01 -6.18 -16.52
CA TYR A 151 -30.25 -5.76 -15.33
C TYR A 151 -28.75 -5.96 -15.46
N MET A 152 -28.29 -6.91 -16.28
CA MET A 152 -26.87 -7.04 -16.62
C MET A 152 -26.40 -5.87 -17.50
N GLN A 153 -27.24 -5.38 -18.42
CA GLN A 153 -26.95 -4.19 -19.23
C GLN A 153 -26.97 -2.89 -18.41
N GLU A 154 -27.87 -2.79 -17.42
CA GLU A 154 -27.99 -1.65 -16.50
C GLU A 154 -26.94 -1.66 -15.35
N GLU A 155 -26.00 -2.60 -15.34
CA GLU A 155 -24.98 -2.78 -14.28
C GLU A 155 -25.56 -3.04 -12.87
N LYS A 156 -26.78 -3.60 -12.80
CA LYS A 156 -27.44 -4.06 -11.57
C LYS A 156 -27.12 -5.51 -11.22
N CYS A 157 -26.73 -6.31 -12.21
CA CYS A 157 -26.24 -7.67 -12.03
C CYS A 157 -24.90 -7.86 -12.75
N ALA A 158 -24.04 -8.72 -12.21
CA ALA A 158 -22.81 -9.12 -12.87
C ALA A 158 -23.13 -9.97 -14.11
N GLY A 159 -22.70 -9.51 -15.29
CA GLY A 159 -22.87 -10.24 -16.55
C GLY A 159 -21.98 -11.48 -16.68
N PHE A 160 -20.89 -11.50 -15.93
CA PHE A 160 -19.91 -12.57 -15.87
C PHE A 160 -19.32 -12.62 -14.45
N LEU A 161 -19.05 -13.82 -13.96
CA LEU A 161 -18.33 -14.05 -12.72
C LEU A 161 -17.01 -14.69 -13.09
N LEU A 162 -15.89 -14.11 -12.65
CA LEU A 162 -14.57 -14.67 -12.88
C LEU A 162 -14.13 -15.43 -11.64
N ALA A 163 -13.47 -16.57 -11.80
CA ALA A 163 -12.88 -17.26 -10.66
C ALA A 163 -11.90 -16.31 -9.95
N SER A 164 -12.01 -16.23 -8.63
CA SER A 164 -11.31 -15.24 -7.82
C SER A 164 -10.98 -15.75 -6.43
N GLN A 165 -9.97 -15.14 -5.82
CA GLN A 165 -9.53 -15.42 -4.46
C GLN A 165 -9.65 -14.18 -3.57
N PRO A 166 -9.96 -14.37 -2.29
CA PRO A 166 -10.06 -13.26 -1.34
C PRO A 166 -8.65 -12.74 -0.98
N VAL A 167 -8.37 -11.47 -1.28
CA VAL A 167 -7.16 -10.75 -0.87
C VAL A 167 -7.57 -9.42 -0.23
N LEU A 168 -7.21 -9.20 1.03
CA LEU A 168 -7.57 -7.99 1.81
C LEU A 168 -9.09 -7.67 1.75
N GLY A 169 -9.95 -8.69 1.85
CA GLY A 169 -11.40 -8.51 1.79
C GLY A 169 -11.96 -8.24 0.39
N ARG A 170 -11.15 -8.29 -0.68
CA ARG A 170 -11.62 -8.09 -2.06
C ARG A 170 -11.44 -9.37 -2.88
N CYS A 171 -12.34 -9.62 -3.82
CA CYS A 171 -12.21 -10.72 -4.75
C CYS A 171 -11.27 -10.33 -5.90
N PHE A 172 -10.04 -10.82 -5.87
CA PHE A 172 -9.06 -10.66 -6.94
C PHE A 172 -9.13 -11.85 -7.90
N VAL A 173 -9.20 -11.55 -9.20
CA VAL A 173 -9.38 -12.55 -10.25
C VAL A 173 -8.17 -13.47 -10.36
N ASP A 174 -8.40 -14.75 -10.63
CA ASP A 174 -7.36 -15.70 -11.00
C ASP A 174 -7.07 -15.60 -12.50
N VAL A 175 -5.85 -15.16 -12.82
CA VAL A 175 -5.37 -14.92 -14.19
C VAL A 175 -5.49 -16.17 -15.06
N SER A 176 -5.20 -17.35 -14.48
CA SER A 176 -5.16 -18.62 -15.22
C SER A 176 -6.52 -18.98 -15.80
N SER A 177 -7.56 -18.90 -14.96
CA SER A 177 -8.94 -19.15 -15.35
C SER A 177 -9.46 -18.15 -16.39
N THR A 178 -8.98 -16.91 -16.34
CA THR A 178 -9.40 -15.84 -17.26
C THR A 178 -8.75 -16.02 -18.63
N MET A 179 -7.51 -16.51 -18.68
CA MET A 179 -6.81 -16.87 -19.92
C MET A 179 -7.45 -18.06 -20.64
N GLU A 180 -7.91 -19.07 -19.90
CA GLU A 180 -8.65 -20.20 -20.48
C GLU A 180 -9.93 -19.70 -21.19
N VAL A 181 -10.73 -18.87 -20.52
CA VAL A 181 -11.93 -18.27 -21.12
C VAL A 181 -11.60 -17.40 -22.32
N LEU A 182 -10.50 -16.63 -22.27
CA LEU A 182 -10.08 -15.81 -23.42
C LEU A 182 -9.66 -16.68 -24.62
N ASN A 183 -8.91 -17.75 -24.38
CA ASN A 183 -8.51 -18.70 -25.42
C ASN A 183 -9.72 -19.39 -26.06
N ASP A 184 -10.74 -19.76 -25.28
CA ASP A 184 -11.98 -20.32 -25.81
C ASP A 184 -12.79 -19.31 -26.64
N ILE A 185 -12.77 -18.02 -26.27
CA ILE A 185 -13.36 -16.95 -27.08
C ILE A 185 -12.59 -16.76 -28.39
N MET A 186 -11.25 -16.70 -28.32
CA MET A 186 -10.39 -16.51 -29.50
C MET A 186 -10.39 -17.70 -30.47
N ASN A 187 -10.53 -18.92 -29.96
CA ASN A 187 -10.61 -20.14 -30.77
C ASN A 187 -12.02 -20.37 -31.38
N GLY A 188 -12.96 -19.45 -31.15
CA GLY A 188 -14.31 -19.50 -31.73
C GLY A 188 -15.22 -20.58 -31.15
N THR A 189 -14.81 -21.28 -30.09
CA THR A 189 -15.68 -22.22 -29.35
C THR A 189 -16.74 -21.46 -28.55
N LEU A 190 -16.45 -20.21 -28.17
CA LEU A 190 -17.40 -19.31 -27.52
C LEU A 190 -17.81 -18.14 -28.43
N GLN A 191 -18.92 -18.28 -29.18
CA GLN A 191 -19.56 -17.14 -29.85
C GLN A 191 -20.19 -16.18 -28.83
N LEU A 192 -19.61 -15.00 -28.68
CA LEU A 192 -20.14 -13.84 -27.96
C LEU A 192 -20.24 -12.69 -28.98
N GLU A 193 -21.03 -11.65 -28.72
CA GLU A 193 -20.83 -10.38 -29.44
C GLU A 193 -19.39 -9.91 -29.19
N GLU A 194 -18.52 -10.18 -30.17
CA GLU A 194 -17.05 -10.22 -30.07
C GLU A 194 -16.40 -8.91 -29.61
N GLY A 195 -17.11 -7.78 -29.66
CA GLY A 195 -16.53 -6.48 -29.35
C GLY A 195 -16.36 -6.22 -27.85
N GLN A 196 -17.44 -6.30 -27.07
CA GLN A 196 -17.45 -5.69 -25.74
C GLN A 196 -16.83 -6.56 -24.65
N VAL A 197 -17.06 -7.88 -24.65
CA VAL A 197 -16.57 -8.78 -23.60
C VAL A 197 -15.09 -9.10 -23.82
N LEU A 198 -14.68 -9.30 -25.08
CA LEU A 198 -13.28 -9.57 -25.44
C LEU A 198 -12.39 -8.35 -25.16
N GLU A 199 -12.82 -7.14 -25.49
CA GLU A 199 -12.07 -5.92 -25.17
C GLU A 199 -11.92 -5.73 -23.65
N LYS A 200 -13.00 -5.96 -22.89
CA LYS A 200 -13.00 -5.89 -21.42
C LYS A 200 -12.06 -6.92 -20.78
N LEU A 201 -12.11 -8.19 -21.24
CA LEU A 201 -11.24 -9.26 -20.74
C LEU A 201 -9.78 -9.07 -21.19
N THR A 202 -9.54 -8.57 -22.40
CA THR A 202 -8.19 -8.27 -22.90
C THR A 202 -7.54 -7.13 -22.09
N ASN A 203 -8.30 -6.09 -21.77
CA ASN A 203 -7.81 -4.99 -20.92
C ASN A 203 -7.56 -5.45 -19.48
N LEU A 204 -8.39 -6.36 -18.96
CA LEU A 204 -8.14 -7.04 -17.68
C LEU A 204 -6.84 -7.83 -17.69
N ILE A 205 -6.62 -8.66 -18.70
CA ILE A 205 -5.40 -9.46 -18.83
C ILE A 205 -4.16 -8.58 -19.00
N LYS A 206 -4.22 -7.48 -19.75
CA LYS A 206 -3.08 -6.56 -19.87
C LYS A 206 -2.68 -5.93 -18.53
N PHE A 207 -3.65 -5.64 -17.68
CA PHE A 207 -3.39 -5.09 -16.35
C PHE A 207 -3.06 -6.14 -15.31
N ASP A 208 -3.71 -7.30 -15.38
CA ASP A 208 -3.35 -8.42 -14.54
C ASP A 208 -1.95 -8.91 -14.91
N GLN A 209 -1.58 -8.90 -16.20
CA GLN A 209 -0.19 -8.99 -16.60
C GLN A 209 0.64 -7.90 -15.94
N LEU A 210 0.24 -6.62 -15.83
CA LEU A 210 1.05 -5.63 -15.09
C LEU A 210 1.12 -5.87 -13.56
N SER A 211 0.06 -6.37 -12.93
CA SER A 211 -0.03 -6.56 -11.47
C SER A 211 0.53 -7.93 -11.02
N SER A 212 0.17 -8.98 -11.75
CA SER A 212 0.72 -10.31 -11.69
C SER A 212 2.13 -10.36 -12.26
N GLN A 213 2.56 -9.53 -13.21
CA GLN A 213 3.99 -9.41 -13.53
C GLN A 213 4.73 -8.85 -12.33
N ILE A 214 4.24 -7.85 -11.60
CA ILE A 214 4.97 -7.39 -10.40
C ILE A 214 5.07 -8.50 -9.35
N VAL A 215 3.99 -9.25 -9.09
CA VAL A 215 3.98 -10.34 -8.09
C VAL A 215 4.73 -11.58 -8.58
N GLN A 216 4.54 -11.99 -9.84
CA GLN A 216 5.24 -13.11 -10.48
C GLN A 216 6.70 -12.78 -10.76
N ASP A 217 7.05 -11.54 -11.11
CA ASP A 217 8.43 -11.05 -11.22
C ASP A 217 9.08 -11.08 -9.84
N LEU A 218 8.39 -10.72 -8.75
CA LEU A 218 8.92 -10.89 -7.38
C LEU A 218 9.13 -12.38 -7.03
N VAL A 219 8.18 -13.24 -7.37
CA VAL A 219 8.20 -14.67 -7.05
C VAL A 219 9.22 -15.43 -7.91
N GLN A 220 9.39 -15.06 -9.17
CA GLN A 220 10.38 -15.62 -10.09
C GLN A 220 11.76 -15.04 -9.81
N SER A 221 11.85 -13.75 -9.49
CA SER A 221 13.10 -13.10 -9.10
C SER A 221 13.53 -13.35 -7.67
N ARG A 222 12.75 -14.09 -6.86
CA ARG A 222 13.08 -14.36 -5.46
C ARG A 222 14.52 -14.85 -5.27
N TRP A 223 15.00 -15.72 -6.17
CA TRP A 223 16.36 -16.26 -6.14
C TRP A 223 17.40 -15.27 -6.65
N TYR A 224 17.06 -14.43 -7.64
CA TYR A 224 17.94 -13.35 -8.10
C TYR A 224 18.07 -12.23 -7.07
N MET A 225 16.99 -11.87 -6.37
CA MET A 225 16.97 -10.88 -5.29
C MET A 225 17.70 -11.40 -4.05
N ALA A 226 17.47 -12.65 -3.66
CA ALA A 226 18.25 -13.30 -2.61
C ALA A 226 19.73 -13.40 -2.99
N GLY A 227 20.04 -13.77 -4.25
CA GLY A 227 21.39 -13.81 -4.78
C GLY A 227 22.07 -12.44 -4.79
N ALA A 228 21.37 -11.38 -5.20
CA ALA A 228 21.85 -10.00 -5.16
C ALA A 228 22.11 -9.52 -3.72
N LEU A 229 21.23 -9.86 -2.78
CA LEU A 229 21.41 -9.54 -1.37
C LEU A 229 22.66 -10.23 -0.80
N VAL A 230 22.85 -11.52 -1.09
CA VAL A 230 24.06 -12.25 -0.71
C VAL A 230 25.31 -11.68 -1.38
N ALA A 231 25.23 -11.33 -2.67
CA ALA A 231 26.34 -10.71 -3.40
C ALA A 231 26.74 -9.35 -2.82
N VAL A 232 25.77 -8.52 -2.43
CA VAL A 232 26.01 -7.23 -1.75
C VAL A 232 26.66 -7.46 -0.38
N VAL A 233 26.17 -8.43 0.40
CA VAL A 233 26.80 -8.79 1.69
C VAL A 233 28.26 -9.20 1.48
N ILE A 234 28.54 -10.09 0.51
CA ILE A 234 29.90 -10.51 0.17
C ILE A 234 30.75 -9.30 -0.26
N LEU A 235 30.22 -8.42 -1.11
CA LEU A 235 30.91 -7.21 -1.55
C LEU A 235 31.23 -6.26 -0.39
N CYS A 236 30.31 -6.10 0.57
CA CYS A 236 30.54 -5.36 1.80
C CYS A 236 31.63 -6.00 2.67
N PHE A 237 31.64 -7.32 2.82
CA PHE A 237 32.70 -8.04 3.52
C PHE A 237 34.06 -7.85 2.83
N ILE A 238 34.11 -7.97 1.50
CA ILE A 238 35.31 -7.70 0.69
C ILE A 238 35.76 -6.26 0.89
N TYR A 239 34.84 -5.29 0.89
CA TYR A 239 35.15 -3.88 1.12
C TYR A 239 35.77 -3.65 2.51
N ILE A 240 35.22 -4.25 3.57
CA ILE A 240 35.78 -4.18 4.93
C ILE A 240 37.20 -4.78 4.96
N LEU A 241 37.45 -5.86 4.23
CA LEU A 241 38.79 -6.46 4.11
C LEU A 241 39.76 -5.58 3.28
N LEU A 242 39.29 -4.92 2.22
CA LEU A 242 40.06 -3.99 1.40
C LEU A 242 40.48 -2.73 2.19
N LEU A 243 39.62 -2.26 3.10
CA LEU A 243 39.91 -1.21 4.09
C LEU A 243 40.96 -1.63 5.13
N ARG A 244 41.62 -2.77 5.00
CA ARG A 244 42.82 -3.09 5.78
C ARG A 244 44.09 -2.68 5.05
N TRP A 245 44.18 -3.08 3.79
CA TRP A 245 45.42 -2.97 3.01
C TRP A 245 45.50 -1.63 2.27
N VAL A 246 44.37 -1.04 1.90
CA VAL A 246 44.32 0.07 0.92
C VAL A 246 43.38 1.23 1.37
N VAL A 247 43.26 1.53 2.66
CA VAL A 247 42.36 2.61 3.16
C VAL A 247 42.60 3.95 2.46
N GLY A 248 43.86 4.37 2.35
CA GLY A 248 44.22 5.68 1.79
C GLY A 248 43.70 5.88 0.36
N PRO A 249 44.10 5.03 -0.60
CA PRO A 249 43.60 5.11 -1.96
C PRO A 249 42.08 4.92 -2.08
N VAL A 250 41.49 4.02 -1.28
CA VAL A 250 40.02 3.80 -1.30
C VAL A 250 39.26 5.07 -0.89
N VAL A 251 39.67 5.75 0.18
CA VAL A 251 39.01 6.99 0.63
C VAL A 251 39.19 8.10 -0.40
N TRP A 252 40.40 8.33 -0.92
CA TRP A 252 40.63 9.36 -1.94
C TRP A 252 39.89 9.08 -3.24
N LEU A 253 39.84 7.82 -3.68
CA LEU A 253 39.08 7.42 -4.87
C LEU A 253 37.58 7.58 -4.66
N SER A 254 37.04 7.31 -3.47
CA SER A 254 35.63 7.55 -3.15
C SER A 254 35.27 9.04 -3.15
N ILE A 255 36.14 9.91 -2.61
CA ILE A 255 35.96 11.36 -2.62
C ILE A 255 36.04 11.90 -4.07
N ALA A 256 37.07 11.49 -4.82
CA ALA A 256 37.23 11.88 -6.22
C ALA A 256 36.07 11.40 -7.09
N GLY A 257 35.63 10.14 -6.89
CA GLY A 257 34.49 9.56 -7.59
C GLY A 257 33.19 10.27 -7.30
N PHE A 258 32.93 10.63 -6.03
CA PHE A 258 31.74 11.40 -5.66
C PHE A 258 31.75 12.81 -6.28
N LEU A 259 32.88 13.51 -6.24
CA LEU A 259 33.03 14.81 -6.91
C LEU A 259 32.86 14.67 -8.43
N ALA A 260 33.40 13.62 -9.04
CA ALA A 260 33.23 13.36 -10.48
C ALA A 260 31.76 13.08 -10.83
N LEU A 261 31.04 12.30 -10.04
CA LEU A 261 29.61 12.03 -10.23
C LEU A 261 28.76 13.29 -10.08
N LEU A 262 29.06 14.15 -9.09
CA LEU A 262 28.38 15.44 -8.95
C LEU A 262 28.69 16.39 -10.11
N GLY A 263 29.95 16.42 -10.58
CA GLY A 263 30.34 17.18 -11.76
C GLY A 263 29.63 16.69 -13.03
N PHE A 264 29.51 15.36 -13.19
CA PHE A 264 28.77 14.75 -14.30
C PHE A 264 27.27 15.03 -14.21
N ALA A 265 26.67 14.95 -13.03
CA ALA A 265 25.27 15.33 -12.81
C ALA A 265 25.04 16.80 -13.18
N MET A 266 25.92 17.71 -12.75
CA MET A 266 25.86 19.13 -13.12
C MET A 266 25.97 19.33 -14.64
N TYR A 267 26.84 18.59 -15.32
CA TYR A 267 26.94 18.60 -16.78
C TYR A 267 25.64 18.14 -17.46
N LEU A 268 25.04 17.04 -17.01
CA LEU A 268 23.74 16.58 -17.53
C LEU A 268 22.64 17.62 -17.31
N CYS A 269 22.64 18.29 -16.16
CA CYS A 269 21.66 19.33 -15.86
C CYS A 269 21.83 20.54 -16.76
N TYR A 270 23.08 20.95 -17.03
CA TYR A 270 23.40 22.01 -17.99
C TYR A 270 22.90 21.66 -19.40
N LYS A 271 23.20 20.44 -19.87
CA LYS A 271 22.77 19.98 -21.20
C LYS A 271 21.25 19.93 -21.33
N ASN A 272 20.54 19.46 -20.31
CA ASN A 272 19.07 19.45 -20.32
C ASN A 272 18.50 20.88 -20.23
N PHE A 273 19.10 21.76 -19.43
CA PHE A 273 18.72 23.17 -19.38
C PHE A 273 18.81 23.84 -20.77
N GLU A 274 19.93 23.67 -21.47
CA GLU A 274 20.08 24.20 -22.84
C GLU A 274 19.04 23.60 -23.80
N TYR A 275 18.82 22.29 -23.73
CA TYR A 275 17.86 21.60 -24.59
C TYR A 275 16.44 22.13 -24.40
N TYR A 276 15.94 22.18 -23.16
CA TYR A 276 14.58 22.64 -22.88
C TYR A 276 14.41 24.16 -23.02
N LYS A 277 15.50 24.94 -22.93
CA LYS A 277 15.48 26.37 -23.26
C LYS A 277 15.34 26.60 -24.76
N ALA A 278 15.96 25.75 -25.59
CA ALA A 278 15.84 25.81 -27.04
C ALA A 278 14.53 25.19 -27.57
N ASN A 279 14.00 24.19 -26.87
CA ASN A 279 12.80 23.45 -27.25
C ASN A 279 11.74 23.52 -26.13
N PRO A 280 10.98 24.62 -26.01
CA PRO A 280 9.91 24.72 -25.04
C PRO A 280 8.79 23.73 -25.41
N VAL A 281 8.52 22.76 -24.54
CA VAL A 281 7.41 21.83 -24.74
C VAL A 281 6.10 22.38 -24.15
N GLY A 282 5.00 22.18 -24.88
CA GLY A 282 3.64 22.47 -24.39
C GLY A 282 3.25 21.53 -23.24
N LEU A 283 2.48 22.05 -22.28
CA LEU A 283 2.12 21.33 -21.06
C LEU A 283 1.10 20.20 -21.38
N TYR A 284 1.50 18.94 -21.28
CA TYR A 284 0.54 17.82 -21.24
C TYR A 284 0.23 17.51 -19.77
N GLN A 285 -0.94 17.94 -19.29
CA GLN A 285 -1.44 17.52 -17.98
C GLN A 285 -1.86 16.06 -18.07
N THR A 286 -1.08 15.19 -17.43
CA THR A 286 -1.45 13.79 -17.20
C THR A 286 -1.49 13.56 -15.70
N THR A 287 -2.45 12.76 -15.24
CA THR A 287 -2.73 12.51 -13.82
C THR A 287 -1.86 11.40 -13.21
N ASN A 288 -0.97 10.79 -14.00
CA ASN A 288 -0.07 9.73 -13.54
C ASN A 288 1.20 10.32 -12.90
N LEU A 289 1.71 9.72 -11.81
CA LEU A 289 2.94 10.17 -11.13
C LEU A 289 4.14 10.32 -12.08
N LYS A 290 4.28 9.37 -13.03
CA LYS A 290 5.30 9.41 -14.09
C LYS A 290 5.11 10.61 -15.01
N GLY A 291 3.87 10.90 -15.37
CA GLY A 291 3.49 12.03 -16.20
C GLY A 291 3.65 13.37 -15.49
N TYR A 292 3.35 13.43 -14.19
CA TYR A 292 3.61 14.59 -13.34
C TYR A 292 5.12 14.86 -13.21
N ALA A 293 5.94 13.83 -12.92
CA ALA A 293 7.39 13.95 -12.89
C ALA A 293 7.94 14.43 -14.24
N GLN A 294 7.47 13.85 -15.36
CA GLN A 294 7.83 14.29 -16.71
C GLN A 294 7.44 15.74 -16.97
N SER A 295 6.27 16.19 -16.49
CA SER A 295 5.83 17.57 -16.65
C SER A 295 6.70 18.58 -15.90
N ILE A 296 7.30 18.18 -14.77
CA ILE A 296 8.25 18.99 -14.02
C ILE A 296 9.59 19.01 -14.76
N PHE A 297 10.15 17.84 -15.09
CA PHE A 297 11.46 17.74 -15.74
C PHE A 297 11.48 18.20 -17.21
N ALA A 298 10.33 18.53 -17.81
CA ALA A 298 10.29 19.11 -19.14
C ALA A 298 10.34 20.65 -19.17
N LYS A 299 10.33 21.30 -17.99
CA LYS A 299 10.49 22.75 -17.87
C LYS A 299 11.97 23.11 -17.75
N TYR A 300 12.43 24.13 -18.47
CA TYR A 300 13.83 24.56 -18.34
C TYR A 300 14.13 25.16 -16.95
N GLU A 301 13.16 25.82 -16.32
CA GLU A 301 13.29 26.43 -14.99
C GLU A 301 13.69 25.40 -13.91
N THR A 302 13.19 24.17 -14.00
CA THR A 302 13.52 23.13 -13.01
C THR A 302 14.96 22.68 -13.13
N TRP A 303 15.48 22.58 -14.36
CA TRP A 303 16.89 22.25 -14.60
C TRP A 303 17.82 23.37 -14.16
N LEU A 304 17.40 24.64 -14.28
CA LEU A 304 18.15 25.79 -13.78
C LEU A 304 18.26 25.76 -12.24
N VAL A 305 17.14 25.57 -11.54
CA VAL A 305 17.14 25.49 -10.06
C VAL A 305 18.00 24.32 -9.58
N LEU A 306 17.86 23.15 -10.22
CA LEU A 306 18.62 21.96 -9.86
C LEU A 306 20.12 22.14 -10.13
N LEU A 307 20.49 22.80 -11.24
CA LEU A 307 21.88 23.13 -11.56
C LEU A 307 22.49 24.07 -10.52
N ILE A 308 21.78 25.13 -10.11
CA ILE A 308 22.26 26.05 -9.06
C ILE A 308 22.45 25.30 -7.74
N ALA A 309 21.48 24.48 -7.34
CA ALA A 309 21.56 23.70 -6.10
C ALA A 309 22.76 22.74 -6.11
N LEU A 310 22.96 21.98 -7.19
CA LEU A 310 24.09 21.07 -7.35
C LEU A 310 25.43 21.82 -7.36
N ALA A 311 25.51 22.99 -8.00
CA ALA A 311 26.71 23.81 -8.02
C ALA A 311 27.11 24.30 -6.63
N ILE A 312 26.15 24.76 -5.82
CA ILE A 312 26.40 25.19 -4.43
C ILE A 312 26.91 24.02 -3.59
N ILE A 313 26.25 22.86 -3.68
CA ILE A 313 26.66 21.65 -2.95
C ILE A 313 28.08 21.23 -3.38
N PHE A 314 28.37 21.22 -4.69
CA PHE A 314 29.69 20.87 -5.21
C PHE A 314 30.78 21.81 -4.68
N VAL A 315 30.54 23.12 -4.70
CA VAL A 315 31.50 24.12 -4.18
C VAL A 315 31.74 23.92 -2.68
N ILE A 316 30.67 23.77 -1.88
CA ILE A 316 30.79 23.54 -0.43
C ILE A 316 31.61 22.28 -0.16
N LEU A 317 31.28 21.17 -0.83
CA LEU A 317 32.00 19.90 -0.67
C LEU A 317 33.46 19.99 -1.09
N LEU A 318 33.75 20.69 -2.19
CA LEU A 318 35.11 20.90 -2.67
C LEU A 318 35.92 21.74 -1.67
N LEU A 319 35.35 22.81 -1.13
CA LEU A 319 35.99 23.63 -0.09
C LEU A 319 36.24 22.81 1.17
N VAL A 320 35.26 22.02 1.61
CA VAL A 320 35.39 21.08 2.75
C VAL A 320 36.57 20.14 2.50
N VAL A 321 36.68 19.49 1.34
CA VAL A 321 37.78 18.57 1.03
C VAL A 321 39.14 19.29 1.02
N ILE A 322 39.23 20.49 0.45
CA ILE A 322 40.48 21.27 0.41
C ILE A 322 40.92 21.69 1.81
N PHE A 323 40.03 22.31 2.59
CA PHE A 323 40.36 22.84 3.91
C PHE A 323 40.56 21.73 4.94
N LEU A 324 39.78 20.65 4.88
CA LEU A 324 39.87 19.52 5.81
C LEU A 324 40.85 18.45 5.35
N ARG A 325 41.66 18.65 4.30
CA ARG A 325 42.65 17.66 3.82
C ARG A 325 43.53 17.09 4.94
N SER A 326 43.97 17.94 5.86
CA SER A 326 44.81 17.52 7.00
C SER A 326 44.03 16.77 8.08
N ARG A 327 42.71 16.95 8.17
CA ARG A 327 41.84 16.21 9.08
C ARG A 327 41.44 14.87 8.45
N ILE A 328 41.21 14.84 7.14
CA ILE A 328 40.92 13.62 6.37
C ILE A 328 42.08 12.62 6.48
N THR A 329 43.34 13.07 6.41
CA THR A 329 44.49 12.17 6.59
C THR A 329 44.58 11.57 7.99
N ILE A 330 44.21 12.32 9.03
CA ILE A 330 44.12 11.80 10.41
C ILE A 330 42.98 10.78 10.51
N ALA A 331 41.82 11.09 9.92
CA ALA A 331 40.67 10.18 9.89
C ALA A 331 41.00 8.86 9.15
N ILE A 332 41.76 8.91 8.05
CA ILE A 332 42.25 7.72 7.34
C ILE A 332 43.10 6.83 8.27
N ALA A 333 43.97 7.44 9.09
CA ALA A 333 44.76 6.70 10.07
C ALA A 333 43.88 6.04 11.15
N LEU A 334 42.86 6.76 11.64
CA LEU A 334 41.89 6.21 12.59
C LEU A 334 41.08 5.06 11.99
N ILE A 335 40.60 5.18 10.75
CA ILE A 335 39.86 4.12 10.05
C ILE A 335 40.73 2.87 9.87
N ARG A 336 42.02 3.05 9.54
CA ARG A 336 42.98 1.94 9.42
C ARG A 336 43.17 1.18 10.73
N GLU A 337 43.28 1.86 11.86
CA GLU A 337 43.40 1.17 13.16
C GLU A 337 42.06 0.58 13.61
N GLY A 338 40.95 1.26 13.32
CA GLY A 338 39.60 0.77 13.55
C GLY A 338 39.30 -0.53 12.78
N SER A 339 39.70 -0.63 11.51
CA SER A 339 39.48 -1.84 10.70
C SER A 339 40.28 -3.04 11.20
N LYS A 340 41.50 -2.81 11.71
CA LYS A 340 42.30 -3.85 12.39
C LYS A 340 41.60 -4.34 13.67
N ALA A 341 41.07 -3.42 14.48
CA ALA A 341 40.35 -3.77 15.71
C ALA A 341 39.06 -4.57 15.44
N VAL A 342 38.25 -4.14 14.47
CA VAL A 342 37.01 -4.84 14.07
C VAL A 342 37.29 -6.26 13.56
N THR A 343 38.42 -6.46 12.86
CA THR A 343 38.83 -7.80 12.39
C THR A 343 39.31 -8.69 13.54
N ALA A 344 39.92 -8.12 14.57
CA ALA A 344 40.34 -8.87 15.77
C ALA A 344 39.11 -9.34 16.58
N ILE A 345 38.05 -8.54 16.63
CA ILE A 345 36.80 -8.86 17.33
C ILE A 345 35.75 -9.35 16.33
N LYS A 346 35.86 -10.63 15.93
CA LYS A 346 35.02 -11.25 14.89
C LYS A 346 33.50 -11.09 15.09
N THR A 347 33.03 -11.01 16.34
CA THR A 347 31.62 -10.83 16.68
C THR A 347 31.07 -9.44 16.34
N THR A 348 31.93 -8.42 16.20
CA THR A 348 31.52 -7.04 15.87
C THR A 348 30.90 -6.95 14.49
N VAL A 349 31.27 -7.84 13.56
CA VAL A 349 30.74 -7.83 12.18
C VAL A 349 29.28 -8.30 12.13
N LEU A 350 28.82 -9.08 13.12
CA LEU A 350 27.41 -9.50 13.23
C LEU A 350 26.56 -8.47 13.98
N PHE A 351 27.17 -7.50 14.66
CA PHE A 351 26.45 -6.50 15.44
C PHE A 351 25.40 -5.74 14.62
N PRO A 352 25.63 -5.27 13.38
CA PRO A 352 24.63 -4.54 12.59
C PRO A 352 23.34 -5.32 12.28
N ILE A 353 23.36 -6.65 12.35
CA ILE A 353 22.17 -7.48 12.13
C ILE A 353 21.15 -7.25 13.26
N PHE A 354 21.61 -7.08 14.49
CA PHE A 354 20.73 -6.89 15.64
C PHE A 354 19.93 -5.57 15.57
N PRO A 355 20.55 -4.38 15.37
CA PRO A 355 19.82 -3.14 15.13
C PRO A 355 18.89 -3.22 13.92
N TRP A 356 19.27 -3.95 12.86
CA TRP A 356 18.41 -4.11 11.69
C TRP A 356 17.13 -4.89 12.01
N ILE A 357 17.25 -6.03 12.71
CA ILE A 357 16.09 -6.80 13.17
C ILE A 357 15.23 -5.97 14.12
N LEU A 358 15.85 -5.24 15.05
CA LEU A 358 15.14 -4.36 15.98
C LEU A 358 14.40 -3.25 15.24
N GLN A 359 15.04 -2.62 14.24
CA GLN A 359 14.44 -1.58 13.42
C GLN A 359 13.22 -2.10 12.65
N CYS A 360 13.32 -3.28 12.04
CA CYS A 360 12.19 -3.94 11.40
C CYS A 360 11.05 -4.19 12.39
N GLY A 361 11.36 -4.65 13.61
CA GLY A 361 10.38 -4.84 14.68
C GLY A 361 9.69 -3.53 15.10
N VAL A 362 10.45 -2.45 15.27
CA VAL A 362 9.92 -1.13 15.64
C VAL A 362 9.03 -0.56 14.53
N ILE A 363 9.42 -0.70 13.26
CA ILE A 363 8.61 -0.28 12.11
C ILE A 363 7.30 -1.09 12.06
N ALA A 364 7.39 -2.42 12.20
CA ALA A 364 6.20 -3.28 12.20
C ALA A 364 5.25 -2.93 13.35
N TYR A 365 5.77 -2.75 14.57
CA TYR A 365 5.00 -2.27 15.71
C TYR A 365 4.35 -0.92 15.42
N GLY A 366 5.10 0.03 14.87
CA GLY A 366 4.60 1.35 14.51
C GLY A 366 3.45 1.31 13.51
N VAL A 367 3.57 0.49 12.45
CA VAL A 367 2.50 0.29 11.46
C VAL A 367 1.27 -0.33 12.11
N LEU A 368 1.43 -1.37 12.94
CA LEU A 368 0.32 -2.00 13.64
C LEU A 368 -0.39 -1.02 14.58
N VAL A 369 0.36 -0.31 15.43
CA VAL A 369 -0.20 0.68 16.34
C VAL A 369 -0.90 1.79 15.57
N LEU A 370 -0.34 2.25 14.44
CA LEU A 370 -0.96 3.24 13.58
C LEU A 370 -2.28 2.74 12.98
N MET A 371 -2.33 1.49 12.49
CA MET A 371 -3.57 0.88 12.00
C MET A 371 -4.64 0.81 13.10
N PHE A 372 -4.25 0.39 14.31
CA PHE A 372 -5.16 0.38 15.46
C PHE A 372 -5.63 1.78 15.82
N LEU A 373 -4.73 2.77 15.89
CA LEU A 373 -5.05 4.18 16.18
C LEU A 373 -6.00 4.78 15.15
N MET A 374 -5.79 4.54 13.86
CA MET A 374 -6.70 4.99 12.79
C MET A 374 -8.08 4.34 12.88
N SER A 375 -8.18 3.19 13.55
CA SER A 375 -9.46 2.53 13.82
C SER A 375 -10.07 2.95 15.16
N ILE A 376 -9.47 3.86 15.93
CA ILE A 376 -10.08 4.31 17.18
C ILE A 376 -11.17 5.34 16.88
N GLY A 377 -12.38 4.97 17.25
CA GLY A 377 -13.57 5.79 17.25
C GLY A 377 -14.80 4.88 17.30
N ASP A 378 -15.91 5.37 17.83
CA ASP A 378 -17.15 4.62 17.69
C ASP A 378 -17.67 4.85 16.27
N SER A 379 -17.95 3.73 15.60
CA SER A 379 -18.57 3.73 14.29
C SER A 379 -19.95 4.37 14.41
N ALA A 380 -20.09 5.59 13.91
CA ALA A 380 -21.34 6.34 13.93
C ALA A 380 -22.25 5.79 12.82
N PHE A 381 -22.97 4.74 13.16
CA PHE A 381 -24.02 4.20 12.32
C PHE A 381 -25.29 5.03 12.49
N ARG A 382 -25.83 5.50 11.37
CA ARG A 382 -27.06 6.30 11.36
C ARG A 382 -28.06 5.75 10.36
N VAL A 383 -29.34 5.89 10.66
CA VAL A 383 -30.40 5.50 9.73
C VAL A 383 -30.40 6.45 8.54
N VAL A 384 -30.32 5.93 7.32
CA VAL A 384 -30.35 6.72 6.08
C VAL A 384 -31.51 6.28 5.20
N ASN A 385 -32.00 7.19 4.34
CA ASN A 385 -33.09 6.96 3.39
C ASN A 385 -34.45 6.56 4.02
N PHE A 386 -34.61 6.71 5.34
CA PHE A 386 -35.86 6.36 6.03
C PHE A 386 -37.07 7.13 5.50
N LYS A 387 -36.90 8.41 5.12
CA LYS A 387 -37.99 9.23 4.54
C LYS A 387 -38.37 8.83 3.12
N ASN A 388 -37.43 8.24 2.37
CA ASN A 388 -37.66 7.82 0.99
C ASN A 388 -38.30 6.43 0.92
N ASP A 389 -38.17 5.64 1.99
CA ASP A 389 -38.71 4.29 2.10
C ASP A 389 -40.05 4.28 2.85
N THR A 390 -41.14 4.61 2.17
CA THR A 390 -42.47 4.75 2.80
C THR A 390 -43.09 3.43 3.26
N THR A 391 -42.50 2.29 2.88
CA THR A 391 -43.01 0.95 3.20
C THR A 391 -42.20 0.26 4.31
N CYS A 392 -41.10 0.87 4.77
CA CYS A 392 -40.29 0.35 5.86
C CYS A 392 -40.92 0.68 7.23
N ASP A 393 -41.22 -0.36 8.02
CA ASP A 393 -41.65 -0.22 9.41
C ASP A 393 -40.61 -0.83 10.36
N CYS A 394 -40.17 -0.04 11.33
CA CYS A 394 -39.17 -0.40 12.35
C CYS A 394 -39.77 -0.60 13.74
N ALA A 395 -41.09 -0.88 13.84
CA ALA A 395 -41.80 -1.10 15.11
C ALA A 395 -41.60 0.03 16.14
N GLY A 396 -41.43 1.26 15.66
CA GLY A 396 -41.22 2.46 16.49
C GLY A 396 -39.83 2.61 17.14
N ILE A 397 -38.87 1.72 16.85
CA ILE A 397 -37.50 1.81 17.42
C ILE A 397 -36.68 2.90 16.72
N TYR A 398 -36.84 3.00 15.40
CA TYR A 398 -36.21 4.00 14.55
C TYR A 398 -37.31 4.80 13.88
N THR A 399 -37.32 6.12 14.09
CA THR A 399 -38.41 7.00 13.63
C THR A 399 -37.91 8.16 12.79
N GLU A 400 -36.62 8.50 12.90
CA GLU A 400 -36.04 9.68 12.26
C GLU A 400 -34.84 9.32 11.38
N GLU A 401 -34.69 10.06 10.28
CA GLU A 401 -33.50 10.00 9.44
C GLU A 401 -32.30 10.64 10.17
N GLY A 402 -31.16 9.94 10.15
CA GLY A 402 -29.94 10.36 10.84
C GLY A 402 -29.84 9.91 12.31
N GLN A 403 -30.85 9.21 12.84
CA GLN A 403 -30.83 8.63 14.19
C GLN A 403 -29.73 7.58 14.31
N GLU A 404 -29.03 7.54 15.46
CA GLU A 404 -28.04 6.49 15.73
C GLU A 404 -28.70 5.11 15.74
N CYS A 405 -28.09 4.15 15.06
CA CYS A 405 -28.63 2.81 14.92
C CYS A 405 -27.59 1.73 15.12
N ASN A 406 -28.04 0.54 15.53
CA ASN A 406 -27.20 -0.65 15.55
C ASN A 406 -27.57 -1.53 14.35
N PRO A 407 -26.61 -1.91 13.49
CA PRO A 407 -26.86 -2.70 12.27
C PRO A 407 -27.69 -3.97 12.51
N ALA A 408 -27.31 -4.80 13.50
CA ALA A 408 -28.00 -6.05 13.81
C ALA A 408 -29.42 -5.82 14.34
N LYS A 409 -29.61 -4.78 15.17
CA LYS A 409 -30.95 -4.39 15.63
C LYS A 409 -31.82 -3.85 14.50
N PHE A 410 -31.23 -3.12 13.56
CA PHE A 410 -31.94 -2.61 12.39
C PHE A 410 -32.47 -3.77 11.53
N VAL A 411 -31.62 -4.76 11.19
CA VAL A 411 -32.05 -5.94 10.40
C VAL A 411 -33.16 -6.73 11.09
N SER A 412 -33.07 -6.92 12.40
CA SER A 412 -34.05 -7.72 13.14
C SER A 412 -35.39 -6.99 13.36
N SER A 413 -35.38 -5.65 13.41
CA SER A 413 -36.54 -4.84 13.82
C SER A 413 -37.22 -4.08 12.68
N CYS A 414 -36.52 -3.81 11.58
CA CYS A 414 -37.04 -3.07 10.42
C CYS A 414 -37.40 -4.00 9.28
N ARG A 415 -38.65 -3.94 8.82
CA ARG A 415 -39.16 -4.81 7.75
C ARG A 415 -39.99 -4.03 6.74
N ASP A 416 -39.94 -4.51 5.50
CA ASP A 416 -40.76 -3.95 4.42
C ASP A 416 -42.19 -4.50 4.50
N THR A 417 -43.14 -3.60 4.79
CA THR A 417 -44.57 -3.92 4.89
C THR A 417 -45.23 -4.22 3.55
N ALA A 418 -44.60 -3.83 2.44
CA ALA A 418 -45.06 -4.17 1.09
C ALA A 418 -44.75 -5.62 0.69
N SER A 419 -43.86 -6.30 1.42
CA SER A 419 -43.53 -7.70 1.16
C SER A 419 -44.57 -8.66 1.72
N VAL A 420 -44.86 -9.76 1.00
CA VAL A 420 -45.83 -10.79 1.44
C VAL A 420 -45.41 -11.36 2.79
N GLY A 421 -46.13 -10.99 3.85
CA GLY A 421 -45.87 -11.42 5.22
C GLY A 421 -44.77 -10.65 5.97
N GLY A 422 -44.27 -9.52 5.43
CA GLY A 422 -43.25 -8.71 6.11
C GLY A 422 -41.95 -9.48 6.35
N ALA A 423 -41.52 -10.32 5.40
CA ALA A 423 -40.36 -11.19 5.57
C ALA A 423 -39.07 -10.58 5.04
N LEU A 424 -39.16 -9.54 4.21
CA LEU A 424 -37.99 -8.92 3.57
C LEU A 424 -37.50 -7.69 4.37
N PRO A 425 -36.19 -7.43 4.36
CA PRO A 425 -35.62 -6.19 4.91
C PRO A 425 -36.11 -4.97 4.13
N CYS A 426 -35.99 -3.79 4.73
CA CYS A 426 -36.37 -2.54 4.07
C CYS A 426 -35.64 -2.31 2.75
N SER A 427 -36.33 -1.68 1.80
CA SER A 427 -35.91 -1.59 0.39
C SER A 427 -34.80 -0.56 0.16
N LEU A 428 -34.90 0.58 0.83
CA LEU A 428 -34.03 1.75 0.71
C LEU A 428 -33.45 2.17 2.06
N ALA A 429 -34.23 2.05 3.14
CA ALA A 429 -33.81 2.42 4.48
C ALA A 429 -32.79 1.42 5.02
N SER A 430 -31.69 1.92 5.55
CA SER A 430 -30.63 1.09 6.13
C SER A 430 -29.92 1.80 7.27
N CYS A 431 -29.27 1.02 8.13
CA CYS A 431 -28.35 1.53 9.13
C CYS A 431 -26.95 1.59 8.52
N HIS A 432 -26.46 2.81 8.27
CA HIS A 432 -25.28 3.08 7.44
C HIS A 432 -24.16 3.75 8.23
N PHE A 433 -22.92 3.33 7.98
CA PHE A 433 -21.74 3.96 8.55
C PHE A 433 -21.50 5.39 8.01
N THR A 434 -21.78 6.40 8.82
CA THR A 434 -21.59 7.82 8.45
C THR A 434 -20.22 8.39 8.81
N GLY A 435 -19.40 7.63 9.54
CA GLY A 435 -18.06 8.05 9.95
C GLY A 435 -17.66 7.52 11.33
N TRP A 436 -16.51 7.98 11.81
CA TRP A 436 -16.12 7.79 13.20
C TRP A 436 -16.65 8.98 13.98
N SER A 437 -17.39 8.73 15.06
CA SER A 437 -17.67 9.78 16.03
C SER A 437 -16.33 10.18 16.64
N THR A 438 -15.79 11.30 16.17
CA THR A 438 -14.58 11.84 16.74
C THR A 438 -14.94 12.41 18.11
N CYS A 439 -14.50 11.74 19.16
CA CYS A 439 -14.48 12.30 20.52
C CYS A 439 -13.51 13.52 20.64
N TRP A 440 -13.05 14.07 19.51
CA TRP A 440 -12.10 15.18 19.40
C TRP A 440 -12.75 16.55 19.22
N VAL A 441 -14.09 16.62 19.07
CA VAL A 441 -14.82 17.91 19.10
C VAL A 441 -15.42 18.12 20.50
N SER A 442 -14.58 18.07 21.53
CA SER A 442 -14.91 18.61 22.86
C SER A 442 -13.66 18.87 23.71
N PHE A 443 -12.62 19.43 23.10
CA PHE A 443 -11.72 20.32 23.84
C PHE A 443 -11.94 21.71 23.25
N GLY A 444 -12.65 22.54 24.02
CA GLY A 444 -12.90 23.94 23.71
C GLY A 444 -11.66 24.81 23.82
#